data_AF-A0A9W6BDU6-F1
#
_entry.id   AF-A0A9W6BDU6-F1
#
_cell.length_a   1.000
_cell.length_b   1.000
_cell.length_c   1.000
_cell.angle_alpha   90.00
_cell.angle_beta   90.00
_cell.angle_gamma   90.00
#
_symmetry.space_group_name_H-M   'P 1'
#
loop_
_entity.id
_entity.type
_entity.pdbx_description
1 polymer ?
#
loop_
_entity_poly.entity_id
_entity_poly.type
_entity_poly.pdbx_seq_one_letter_code
_entity_poly.pdbx_strand_id
1 'polypeptide(L)'
;MGCERSKTGMYGGYGERFATKLAGRALSSNTATIGSSFAIALAWLFSVLNNPNIRRLLLEHPLDGMEDPRAKVEAYLENNKIPQLFEAITAELLFYKPDAPREYIVKYLENAKVTGTSALITEQDLEIMFGMFDITKRGVVTAEQANRALQVILGPSADLAEVGIASSAKLSKGEFVDAMSQALKRASPYKQP
;
A
#
# COMPACT_ATOMS: atom_id res chain seq x y z
N MET A 1 15.45 -35.55 37.56
CA MET A 1 16.28 -35.24 38.75
C MET A 1 17.38 -34.29 38.25
N GLY A 2 17.40 -32.99 38.51
CA GLY A 2 16.92 -32.20 39.66
C GLY A 2 18.15 -31.62 40.37
N CYS A 3 18.38 -30.30 40.22
CA CYS A 3 19.07 -29.35 41.13
C CYS A 3 19.36 -28.05 40.33
N GLU A 4 18.70 -26.90 40.54
CA GLU A 4 18.91 -25.87 41.61
C GLU A 4 20.38 -25.41 41.73
N ARG A 5 20.79 -24.13 41.84
CA ARG A 5 20.13 -22.89 42.26
C ARG A 5 21.02 -21.66 41.91
N SER A 6 20.37 -20.52 41.62
CA SER A 6 20.70 -19.11 41.93
C SER A 6 22.15 -18.59 42.12
N LYS A 7 22.47 -17.43 41.49
CA LYS A 7 22.63 -16.11 42.16
C LYS A 7 23.23 -15.00 41.25
N THR A 8 22.48 -13.88 41.14
CA THR A 8 22.86 -12.45 41.27
C THR A 8 24.23 -11.90 40.81
N GLY A 9 24.17 -10.78 40.07
CA GLY A 9 25.26 -9.80 39.82
C GLY A 9 25.60 -9.72 38.32
N MET A 10 25.74 -8.59 37.63
CA MET A 10 25.89 -7.17 37.96
C MET A 10 25.39 -6.38 36.73
N TYR A 11 24.59 -5.33 36.92
CA TYR A 11 24.52 -4.23 35.95
C TYR A 11 24.65 -2.93 36.72
N GLY A 12 25.90 -2.47 36.84
CA GLY A 12 26.26 -1.20 37.44
C GLY A 12 26.26 -0.08 36.40
N GLY A 13 25.37 0.88 36.61
CA GLY A 13 25.60 2.32 36.51
C GLY A 13 26.33 2.91 35.30
N TYR A 14 25.59 3.35 34.28
CA TYR A 14 25.96 4.47 33.40
C TYR A 14 24.71 5.20 32.92
N GLY A 15 24.02 5.89 33.83
CA GLY A 15 22.81 6.61 33.44
C GLY A 15 22.30 7.55 34.51
N GLU A 16 23.10 8.54 34.92
CA GLU A 16 22.56 9.60 35.80
C GLU A 16 23.40 10.90 35.92
N ARG A 17 24.33 11.21 35.00
CA ARG A 17 25.20 12.39 35.16
C ARG A 17 25.36 13.35 33.97
N PHE A 18 24.45 13.34 33.00
CA PHE A 18 24.53 14.30 31.88
C PHE A 18 23.27 15.15 31.60
N ALA A 19 22.15 14.94 32.32
CA ALA A 19 20.89 15.63 32.00
C ALA A 19 20.63 16.95 32.78
N THR A 20 21.49 17.37 33.72
CA THR A 20 21.20 18.54 34.58
C THR A 20 22.09 19.75 34.35
N LYS A 21 22.91 19.78 33.28
CA LYS A 21 23.84 20.90 33.01
C LYS A 21 23.63 21.61 31.66
N LEU A 22 22.40 21.60 31.13
CA LEU A 22 22.03 22.38 29.93
C LEU A 22 20.69 23.14 30.03
N ALA A 23 20.04 23.16 31.20
CA ALA A 23 18.77 23.89 31.40
C ALA A 23 18.93 25.28 32.08
N GLY A 24 20.16 25.74 32.31
CA GLY A 24 20.44 26.93 33.14
C GLY A 24 20.96 28.17 32.42
N ARG A 25 20.92 28.25 31.08
CA ARG A 25 21.59 29.34 30.36
C ARG A 25 20.93 29.73 29.04
N ALA A 26 19.63 30.04 29.06
CA ALA A 26 18.95 30.66 27.91
C ALA A 26 17.85 31.65 28.32
N LEU A 27 18.05 32.36 29.44
CA LEU A 27 17.27 33.56 29.78
C LEU A 27 18.24 34.72 30.00
N SER A 28 18.92 35.15 28.94
CA SER A 28 19.54 36.46 28.89
C SER A 28 20.01 36.77 27.47
N SER A 29 19.50 37.88 26.96
CA SER A 29 20.00 38.72 25.87
C SER A 29 19.40 38.54 24.47
N ASN A 30 18.84 39.67 24.04
CA ASN A 30 18.70 40.20 22.69
C ASN A 30 17.58 39.66 21.80
N THR A 31 16.47 40.40 21.87
CA THR A 31 15.57 40.70 20.76
C THR A 31 16.37 41.15 19.52
N ALA A 32 16.60 40.23 18.58
CA ALA A 32 17.07 40.53 17.25
C ALA A 32 16.32 39.65 16.25
N THR A 33 15.29 40.24 15.64
CA THR A 33 14.78 40.01 14.29
C THR A 33 15.04 38.63 13.68
N ILE A 34 14.36 37.59 14.17
CA ILE A 34 14.27 36.30 13.46
C ILE A 34 13.17 36.46 12.41
N GLY A 35 13.56 36.33 11.14
CA GLY A 35 12.72 36.59 9.97
C GLY A 35 11.37 35.86 10.01
N SER A 36 10.33 36.60 9.63
CA SER A 36 8.91 36.22 9.59
C SER A 36 8.64 34.80 9.05
N SER A 37 9.46 34.29 8.14
CA SER A 37 9.31 32.94 7.56
C SER A 37 9.46 31.79 8.56
N PHE A 38 10.30 31.92 9.59
CA PHE A 38 10.51 30.85 10.59
C PHE A 38 9.35 30.78 11.60
N ALA A 39 8.77 31.93 11.96
CA ALA A 39 7.59 32.00 12.80
C ALA A 39 6.35 31.46 12.07
N ILE A 40 6.22 31.71 10.76
CA ILE A 40 5.14 31.16 9.93
C ILE A 40 5.32 29.65 9.77
N ALA A 41 6.54 29.15 9.54
CA ALA A 41 6.80 27.72 9.46
C ALA A 41 6.51 27.00 10.80
N LEU A 42 6.91 27.59 11.94
CA LEU A 42 6.59 27.06 13.26
C LEU A 42 5.09 27.15 13.58
N ALA A 43 4.39 28.22 13.19
CA ALA A 43 2.95 28.34 13.36
C ALA A 43 2.18 27.36 12.46
N TRP A 44 2.64 27.12 11.23
CA TRP A 44 2.08 26.12 10.33
C TRP A 44 2.33 24.71 10.88
N LEU A 45 3.53 24.42 11.37
CA LEU A 45 3.86 23.16 12.04
C LEU A 45 2.99 22.96 13.29
N PHE A 46 2.81 24.01 14.11
CA PHE A 46 1.95 23.96 15.29
C PHE A 46 0.48 23.76 14.93
N SER A 47 -0.01 24.41 13.86
CA SER A 47 -1.38 24.23 13.34
C SER A 47 -1.62 22.85 12.74
N VAL A 48 -0.61 22.27 12.08
CA VAL A 48 -0.64 20.90 11.55
C VAL A 48 -0.60 19.87 12.69
N LEU A 49 0.22 20.12 13.71
CA LEU A 49 0.31 19.26 14.91
C LEU A 49 -0.93 19.38 15.83
N ASN A 50 -1.66 20.50 15.78
CA ASN A 50 -2.88 20.71 16.54
C ASN A 50 -4.16 20.32 15.75
N ASN A 51 -4.02 19.79 14.53
CA ASN A 51 -5.15 19.23 13.78
C ASN A 51 -5.56 17.87 14.38
N PRO A 52 -6.80 17.70 14.85
CA PRO A 52 -7.25 16.48 15.53
C PRO A 52 -7.17 15.21 14.67
N ASN A 53 -7.24 15.34 13.33
CA ASN A 53 -7.09 14.21 12.41
C ASN A 53 -5.63 13.76 12.26
N ILE A 54 -4.68 14.70 12.29
CA ILE A 54 -3.24 14.40 12.21
C ILE A 54 -2.74 13.89 13.57
N ARG A 55 -3.26 14.45 14.66
CA ARG A 55 -3.02 13.97 16.03
C ARG A 55 -3.46 12.52 16.20
N ARG A 56 -4.61 12.13 15.62
CA ARG A 56 -5.04 10.72 15.60
C ARG A 56 -4.10 9.81 14.83
N LEU A 57 -3.50 10.28 13.74
CA LEU A 57 -2.52 9.50 12.96
C LEU A 57 -1.17 9.32 13.69
N LEU A 58 -0.78 10.30 14.51
CA LEU A 58 0.53 10.35 15.18
C LEU A 58 0.52 9.85 16.65
N LEU A 59 -0.63 9.75 17.31
CA LEU A 59 -0.73 9.47 18.75
C LEU A 59 -1.66 8.30 19.16
N GLU A 60 -2.15 7.46 18.24
CA GLU A 60 -2.95 6.26 18.60
C GLU A 60 -2.24 4.92 18.42
N HIS A 61 -0.91 4.90 18.38
CA HIS A 61 -0.19 3.66 18.63
C HIS A 61 0.84 3.88 19.74
N PRO A 62 0.51 3.54 21.00
CA PRO A 62 1.58 3.13 21.89
C PRO A 62 2.28 1.96 21.19
N LEU A 63 3.61 2.00 21.18
CA LEU A 63 4.47 0.93 20.69
C LEU A 63 4.34 -0.24 21.67
N ASP A 64 3.13 -0.81 21.75
CA ASP A 64 2.76 -1.81 22.72
C ASP A 64 2.87 -3.18 22.05
N GLY A 65 3.81 -3.97 22.56
CA GLY A 65 4.02 -5.36 22.20
C GLY A 65 4.93 -5.61 20.99
N MET A 66 6.24 -5.58 21.21
CA MET A 66 7.25 -6.41 20.52
C MET A 66 7.00 -6.73 19.03
N GLU A 67 6.70 -5.71 18.23
CA GLU A 67 6.63 -5.83 16.77
C GLU A 67 7.46 -4.68 16.18
N ASP A 68 8.38 -5.03 15.28
CA ASP A 68 9.30 -4.06 14.68
C ASP A 68 8.49 -2.96 13.98
N PRO A 69 8.64 -1.66 14.34
CA PRO A 69 7.92 -0.57 13.69
C PRO A 69 8.13 -0.55 12.17
N ARG A 70 9.26 -1.08 11.69
CA ARG A 70 9.52 -1.28 10.26
C ARG A 70 8.56 -2.30 9.63
N ALA A 71 8.37 -3.45 10.27
CA ALA A 71 7.49 -4.51 9.77
C ALA A 71 6.03 -4.03 9.65
N LYS A 72 5.58 -3.19 10.59
CA LYS A 72 4.25 -2.57 10.54
C LYS A 72 4.09 -1.62 9.35
N VAL A 73 5.13 -0.82 9.05
CA VAL A 73 5.13 0.08 7.88
C VAL A 73 5.14 -0.72 6.58
N GLU A 74 5.98 -1.75 6.49
CA GLU A 74 6.03 -2.64 5.32
C GLU A 74 4.68 -3.31 5.07
N ALA A 75 4.05 -3.86 6.13
CA ALA A 75 2.72 -4.44 6.03
C ALA A 75 1.66 -3.41 5.59
N TYR A 76 1.72 -2.17 6.10
CA TYR A 76 0.80 -1.12 5.68
C TYR A 76 0.99 -0.75 4.20
N LEU A 77 2.23 -0.61 3.74
CA LEU A 77 2.54 -0.30 2.34
C LEU A 77 2.04 -1.40 1.40
N GLU A 78 2.28 -2.66 1.75
CA GLU A 78 1.86 -3.83 0.97
C GLU A 78 0.35 -4.04 0.96
N ASN A 79 -0.31 -3.86 2.11
CA ASN A 79 -1.77 -4.02 2.23
C ASN A 79 -2.52 -2.94 1.46
N ASN A 80 -1.99 -1.72 1.44
CA ASN A 80 -2.60 -0.60 0.71
C ASN A 80 -2.06 -0.45 -0.72
N LYS A 81 -1.20 -1.36 -1.17
CA LYS A 81 -0.59 -1.38 -2.51
C LYS A 81 0.00 -0.02 -2.93
N ILE A 82 0.59 0.67 -1.96
CA ILE A 82 1.20 1.99 -2.15
C ILE A 82 2.37 1.92 -3.14
N PRO A 83 3.26 0.91 -3.09
CA PRO A 83 4.33 0.77 -4.09
C PRO A 83 3.79 0.71 -5.53
N GLN A 84 2.76 -0.09 -5.77
CA GLN A 84 2.14 -0.26 -7.10
C GLN A 84 1.49 1.04 -7.59
N LEU A 85 0.87 1.81 -6.69
CA LEU A 85 0.34 3.13 -7.03
C LEU A 85 1.45 4.10 -7.47
N PHE A 86 2.60 4.11 -6.78
CA PHE A 86 3.74 4.94 -7.15
C PHE A 86 4.34 4.54 -8.50
N GLU A 87 4.43 3.23 -8.78
CA GLU A 87 4.88 2.73 -10.09
C GLU A 87 3.96 3.22 -11.21
N ALA A 88 2.64 3.13 -11.03
CA ALA A 88 1.67 3.59 -12.02
C ALA A 88 1.76 5.10 -12.29
N ILE A 89 1.85 5.92 -11.23
CA ILE A 89 2.01 7.38 -11.37
C ILE A 89 3.31 7.71 -12.10
N THR A 90 4.39 6.99 -11.78
CA THR A 90 5.71 7.24 -12.40
C THR A 90 5.69 6.87 -13.88
N ALA A 91 5.06 5.75 -14.25
CA ALA A 91 4.88 5.35 -15.64
C ALA A 91 4.08 6.38 -16.44
N GLU A 92 2.98 6.87 -15.87
CA GLU A 92 2.14 7.93 -16.46
C GLU A 92 2.91 9.23 -16.69
N LEU A 93 3.69 9.68 -15.70
CA LEU A 93 4.52 10.88 -15.82
C LEU A 93 5.62 10.74 -16.88
N LEU A 94 6.24 9.56 -16.97
CA LEU A 94 7.27 9.27 -17.98
C LEU A 94 6.68 9.21 -19.39
N PHE A 95 5.47 8.66 -19.54
CA PHE A 95 4.81 8.50 -20.83
C PHE A 95 4.29 9.84 -21.38
N TYR A 96 3.50 10.56 -20.58
CA TYR A 96 2.84 11.80 -21.04
C TYR A 96 3.71 13.05 -20.90
N LYS A 97 4.71 13.02 -20.01
CA LYS A 97 5.62 14.14 -19.71
C LYS A 97 4.90 15.51 -19.66
N PRO A 98 3.89 15.66 -18.78
CA PRO A 98 3.08 16.87 -18.73
C PRO A 98 3.90 18.08 -18.27
N ASP A 99 3.55 19.27 -18.78
CA ASP A 99 4.20 20.53 -18.39
C ASP A 99 4.01 20.86 -16.90
N ALA A 100 2.86 20.47 -16.34
CA ALA A 100 2.49 20.66 -14.93
C ALA A 100 2.31 19.30 -14.21
N PRO A 101 3.40 18.64 -13.77
CA PRO A 101 3.33 17.27 -13.24
C PRO A 101 2.53 17.17 -11.94
N ARG A 102 2.54 18.19 -11.07
CA ARG A 102 1.78 18.16 -9.81
C ARG A 102 0.27 18.15 -10.06
N GLU A 103 -0.21 19.00 -10.95
CA GLU A 103 -1.63 19.09 -11.29
C GLU A 103 -2.12 17.81 -11.98
N TYR A 104 -1.27 17.24 -12.84
CA TYR A 104 -1.53 15.97 -13.49
C TYR A 104 -1.72 14.83 -12.47
N ILE A 105 -0.82 14.72 -11.48
CA ILE A 105 -0.90 13.69 -10.43
C ILE A 105 -2.16 13.89 -9.58
N VAL A 106 -2.50 15.12 -9.20
CA VAL A 106 -3.71 15.40 -8.42
C VAL A 106 -4.94 14.92 -9.18
N LYS A 107 -5.08 15.29 -10.45
CA LYS A 107 -6.20 14.87 -11.29
C LYS A 107 -6.23 13.34 -11.48
N TYR A 108 -5.08 12.71 -11.68
CA TYR A 108 -4.97 11.26 -11.79
C TYR A 108 -5.45 10.56 -10.52
N LEU A 109 -5.01 11.03 -9.35
CA LEU A 109 -5.41 10.48 -8.05
C LEU A 109 -6.89 10.74 -7.73
N GLU A 110 -7.43 11.91 -8.10
CA GLU A 110 -8.85 12.22 -7.95
C GLU A 110 -9.71 11.30 -8.81
N ASN A 111 -9.31 11.06 -10.06
CA ASN A 111 -9.98 10.09 -10.93
C ASN A 111 -9.90 8.68 -10.33
N ALA A 112 -8.71 8.23 -9.92
CA ALA A 112 -8.50 6.91 -9.32
C ALA A 112 -9.33 6.68 -8.04
N LYS A 113 -9.63 7.74 -7.27
CA LYS A 113 -10.54 7.68 -6.12
C LYS A 113 -12.00 7.44 -6.50
N VAL A 114 -12.44 8.00 -7.63
CA VAL A 114 -13.85 7.96 -8.08
C VAL A 114 -14.15 6.69 -8.87
N THR A 115 -13.28 6.32 -9.80
CA THR A 115 -13.50 5.16 -10.67
C THR A 115 -13.03 3.84 -10.06
N GLY A 116 -12.30 3.90 -8.94
CA GLY A 116 -11.28 2.87 -8.66
C GLY A 116 -10.23 2.88 -9.78
N THR A 117 -9.22 2.01 -9.71
CA THR A 117 -8.47 1.72 -10.94
C THR A 117 -9.35 0.81 -11.80
N SER A 118 -9.67 1.28 -13.01
CA SER A 118 -10.26 0.42 -14.04
C SER A 118 -9.31 -0.75 -14.27
N ALA A 119 -9.85 -1.96 -14.35
CA ALA A 119 -9.06 -3.11 -14.77
C ALA A 119 -8.40 -2.78 -16.12
N LEU A 120 -7.08 -2.96 -16.23
CA LEU A 120 -6.35 -2.75 -17.49
C LEU A 120 -6.81 -3.71 -18.58
N ILE A 121 -7.45 -4.82 -18.18
CA ILE A 121 -8.01 -5.86 -19.04
C ILE A 121 -9.50 -5.59 -19.20
N THR A 122 -9.94 -5.38 -20.44
CA THR A 122 -11.35 -5.24 -20.80
C THR A 122 -11.99 -6.59 -21.08
N GLU A 123 -13.33 -6.65 -21.14
CA GLU A 123 -14.03 -7.86 -21.55
C GLU A 123 -13.61 -8.32 -22.96
N GLN A 124 -13.36 -7.36 -23.88
CA GLN A 124 -12.88 -7.67 -25.23
C GLN A 124 -11.50 -8.35 -25.22
N ASP A 125 -10.60 -7.93 -24.32
CA ASP A 125 -9.30 -8.57 -24.15
C ASP A 125 -9.45 -10.02 -23.67
N LEU A 126 -10.41 -10.28 -22.76
CA LEU A 126 -10.74 -11.64 -22.30
C LEU A 126 -11.31 -12.51 -23.42
N GLU A 127 -12.13 -11.94 -24.31
CA GLU A 127 -12.62 -12.67 -25.49
C GLU A 127 -11.48 -13.09 -26.43
N ILE A 128 -10.51 -12.19 -26.64
CA ILE A 128 -9.31 -12.48 -27.43
C ILE A 128 -8.49 -13.57 -26.74
N MET A 129 -8.31 -13.49 -25.42
CA MET A 129 -7.62 -14.52 -24.64
C MET A 129 -8.30 -15.88 -24.75
N PHE A 130 -9.63 -15.94 -24.69
CA PHE A 130 -10.37 -17.18 -24.91
C PHE A 130 -10.03 -17.80 -26.27
N GLY A 131 -9.99 -16.98 -27.33
CA GLY A 131 -9.60 -17.42 -28.67
C GLY A 131 -8.19 -18.00 -28.75
N MET A 132 -7.24 -17.52 -27.94
CA MET A 132 -5.89 -18.07 -27.88
C MET A 132 -5.83 -19.47 -27.24
N PHE A 133 -6.74 -19.78 -26.30
CA PHE A 133 -6.80 -21.10 -25.66
C PHE A 133 -7.65 -22.11 -26.43
N ASP A 134 -8.67 -21.64 -27.17
CA ASP A 134 -9.51 -22.48 -28.03
C ASP A 134 -9.03 -22.52 -29.50
N ILE A 135 -7.77 -22.90 -29.71
CA ILE A 135 -7.17 -23.05 -31.05
C ILE A 135 -7.99 -24.03 -31.92
N THR A 136 -8.57 -25.04 -31.28
CA THR A 136 -9.38 -26.09 -31.91
C THR A 136 -10.81 -25.67 -32.26
N LYS A 137 -11.24 -24.45 -31.91
CA LYS A 137 -12.61 -23.93 -32.10
C LYS A 137 -13.70 -24.85 -31.53
N ARG A 138 -13.44 -25.48 -30.38
CA ARG A 138 -14.39 -26.35 -29.68
C ARG A 138 -15.44 -25.57 -28.89
N GLY A 139 -15.26 -24.26 -28.74
CA GLY A 139 -16.11 -23.37 -27.97
C GLY A 139 -15.97 -23.54 -26.46
N VAL A 140 -14.96 -24.29 -25.99
CA VAL A 140 -14.74 -24.58 -24.56
C VAL A 140 -13.26 -24.56 -24.21
N VAL A 141 -12.95 -24.00 -23.04
CA VAL A 141 -11.61 -23.95 -22.43
C VAL A 141 -11.66 -24.67 -21.09
N THR A 142 -10.62 -25.43 -20.73
CA THR A 142 -10.60 -26.12 -19.42
C THR A 142 -10.28 -25.13 -18.30
N ALA A 143 -10.78 -25.40 -17.09
CA ALA A 143 -10.49 -24.55 -15.92
C ALA A 143 -8.99 -24.41 -15.65
N GLU A 144 -8.18 -25.44 -15.93
CA GLU A 144 -6.71 -25.36 -15.87
C GLU A 144 -6.13 -24.34 -16.85
N GLN A 145 -6.62 -24.30 -18.09
CA GLN A 145 -6.19 -23.32 -19.09
C GLN A 145 -6.61 -21.91 -18.69
N ALA A 146 -7.83 -21.76 -18.17
CA ALA A 146 -8.31 -20.49 -17.65
C ALA A 146 -7.51 -20.02 -16.43
N ASN A 147 -7.09 -20.93 -15.55
CA ASN A 147 -6.23 -20.60 -14.42
C ASN A 147 -4.86 -20.11 -14.86
N ARG A 148 -4.27 -20.74 -15.88
CA ARG A 148 -3.01 -20.25 -16.46
C ARG A 148 -3.18 -18.85 -17.06
N ALA A 149 -4.29 -18.59 -17.74
CA ALA A 149 -4.62 -17.26 -18.25
C ALA A 149 -4.69 -16.22 -17.12
N LEU A 150 -5.34 -16.58 -16.00
CA LEU A 150 -5.46 -15.72 -14.83
C LEU A 150 -4.10 -15.45 -14.18
N GLN A 151 -3.26 -16.47 -14.07
CA GLN A 151 -1.91 -16.35 -13.50
C GLN A 151 -0.97 -15.48 -14.35
N VAL A 152 -1.17 -15.43 -15.67
CA VAL A 152 -0.43 -14.51 -16.54
C VAL A 152 -0.81 -13.05 -16.25
N ILE A 153 -2.06 -12.78 -15.90
CA ILE A 153 -2.53 -11.41 -15.61
C ILE A 153 -2.22 -10.98 -14.17
N LEU A 154 -2.53 -11.83 -13.20
CA LEU A 154 -2.51 -11.50 -11.77
C LEU A 154 -1.29 -12.05 -11.01
N GLY A 155 -0.50 -12.91 -11.67
CA GLY A 155 0.64 -13.58 -11.05
C GLY A 155 0.33 -14.99 -10.54
N PRO A 156 1.36 -15.73 -10.09
CA PRO A 156 1.29 -17.16 -9.81
C PRO A 156 0.40 -17.55 -8.63
N SER A 157 -0.01 -16.60 -7.78
CA SER A 157 -0.91 -16.83 -6.65
C SER A 157 -2.39 -16.82 -7.01
N ALA A 158 -2.75 -16.45 -8.24
CA ALA A 158 -4.15 -16.35 -8.63
C ALA A 158 -4.77 -17.72 -8.93
N ASP A 159 -6.00 -17.93 -8.43
CA ASP A 159 -6.76 -19.17 -8.62
C ASP A 159 -8.27 -18.89 -8.82
N LEU A 160 -8.84 -19.42 -9.91
CA LEU A 160 -10.27 -19.40 -10.22
C LEU A 160 -11.11 -20.21 -9.23
N ALA A 161 -10.50 -21.06 -8.41
CA ALA A 161 -11.18 -21.69 -7.28
C ALA A 161 -11.79 -20.64 -6.32
N GLU A 162 -11.18 -19.46 -6.21
CA GLU A 162 -11.70 -18.34 -5.41
C GLU A 162 -13.03 -17.78 -5.96
N VAL A 163 -13.32 -18.04 -7.24
CA VAL A 163 -14.57 -17.66 -7.94
C VAL A 163 -15.58 -18.82 -7.95
N GLY A 164 -15.23 -19.97 -7.36
CA GLY A 164 -16.11 -21.14 -7.28
C GLY A 164 -16.09 -22.03 -8.53
N ILE A 165 -15.09 -21.89 -9.41
CA ILE A 165 -14.92 -22.77 -10.57
C ILE A 165 -14.14 -24.02 -10.18
N ALA A 166 -14.72 -25.19 -10.41
CA ALA A 166 -14.05 -26.48 -10.18
C ALA A 166 -12.91 -26.70 -11.19
N SER A 167 -11.79 -27.29 -10.76
CA SER A 167 -10.60 -27.52 -11.60
C SER A 167 -10.84 -28.40 -12.83
N SER A 168 -11.90 -29.23 -12.81
CA SER A 168 -12.30 -30.09 -13.94
C SER A 168 -13.35 -29.47 -14.87
N ALA A 169 -13.79 -28.24 -14.58
CA ALA A 169 -14.83 -27.59 -15.37
C ALA A 169 -14.34 -27.25 -16.79
N LYS A 170 -15.27 -27.27 -17.74
CA LYS A 170 -15.10 -26.74 -19.08
C LYS A 170 -15.94 -25.48 -19.17
N LEU A 171 -15.30 -24.37 -19.49
CA LEU A 171 -15.91 -23.05 -19.54
C LEU A 171 -16.20 -22.70 -21.01
N SER A 172 -17.44 -22.35 -21.30
CA SER A 172 -17.80 -21.65 -22.53
C SER A 172 -17.22 -20.24 -22.55
N LYS A 173 -17.26 -19.57 -23.71
CA LYS A 173 -16.75 -18.19 -23.85
C LYS A 173 -17.35 -17.24 -22.80
N GLY A 174 -18.67 -17.30 -22.60
CA GLY A 174 -19.36 -16.45 -21.62
C GLY A 174 -18.91 -16.74 -20.19
N GLU A 175 -18.91 -18.02 -19.80
CA GLU A 175 -18.49 -18.44 -18.46
C GLU A 175 -17.02 -18.10 -18.18
N PHE A 176 -16.15 -18.18 -19.18
CA PHE A 176 -14.76 -17.77 -19.08
C PHE A 176 -14.64 -16.27 -18.84
N VAL A 177 -15.29 -15.44 -19.65
CA VAL A 177 -15.24 -13.98 -19.51
C VAL A 177 -15.80 -13.55 -18.16
N ASP A 178 -16.91 -14.14 -17.72
CA ASP A 178 -17.52 -13.85 -16.43
C ASP A 178 -16.62 -14.25 -15.26
N ALA A 179 -16.05 -15.45 -15.28
CA ALA A 179 -15.17 -15.94 -14.22
C ALA A 179 -13.89 -15.11 -14.11
N MET A 180 -13.26 -14.80 -15.25
CA MET A 180 -12.06 -13.96 -15.32
C MET A 180 -12.37 -12.54 -14.87
N SER A 181 -13.49 -11.95 -15.32
CA SER A 181 -13.90 -10.60 -14.92
C SER A 181 -14.17 -10.51 -13.42
N GLN A 182 -14.79 -11.54 -12.84
CA GLN A 182 -14.99 -11.62 -11.39
C GLN A 182 -13.67 -11.76 -10.62
N ALA A 183 -12.74 -12.59 -11.11
CA ALA A 183 -11.41 -12.72 -10.51
C ALA A 183 -10.65 -11.39 -10.55
N LEU A 184 -10.66 -10.69 -11.69
CA LEU A 184 -10.03 -9.38 -11.86
C LEU A 184 -10.66 -8.31 -10.97
N LYS A 185 -12.00 -8.32 -10.81
CA LYS A 185 -12.69 -7.41 -9.89
C LYS A 185 -12.30 -7.65 -8.43
N ARG A 186 -12.11 -8.91 -8.02
CA ARG A 186 -11.66 -9.26 -6.67
C ARG A 186 -10.20 -8.91 -6.43
N ALA A 187 -9.36 -9.12 -7.44
CA ALA A 187 -7.94 -8.80 -7.37
C ALA A 187 -7.64 -7.31 -7.57
N SER A 188 -8.63 -6.52 -8.03
CA SER A 188 -8.48 -5.08 -8.16
C SER A 188 -8.21 -4.47 -6.78
N PRO A 189 -7.11 -3.72 -6.61
CA PRO A 189 -6.70 -3.20 -5.31
C PRO A 189 -7.58 -2.06 -4.76
N TYR A 190 -8.65 -1.67 -5.49
CA TYR A 190 -9.51 -0.57 -5.08
C TYR A 190 -10.95 -1.04 -4.92
N LYS A 191 -11.50 -0.72 -3.75
CA LYS A 191 -12.91 -0.92 -3.43
C LYS A 191 -13.75 -0.09 -4.39
N GLN A 192 -14.52 -0.77 -5.25
CA GLN A 192 -15.53 -0.13 -6.08
C GLN A 192 -16.60 0.50 -5.15
N PRO A 193 -17.11 1.70 -5.46
CA PRO A 193 -18.09 2.40 -4.63
C PRO A 193 -19.39 1.62 -4.42
#